data_AF-A0A6H9KJA0-F1
#
_entry.id   AF-A0A6H9KJA0-F1
#
_cell.length_a   1.000
_cell.length_b   1.000
_cell.length_c   1.000
_cell.angle_alpha   90.00
_cell.angle_beta   90.00
_cell.angle_gamma   90.00
#
_symmetry.space_group_name_H-M   'P 1'
#
loop_
_entity.id
_entity.type
_entity.pdbx_description
1 polymer ?
#
loop_
_entity_poly.entity_id
_entity_poly.type
_entity_poly.pdbx_seq_one_letter_code
_entity_poly.pdbx_strand_id
1 'polypeptide(L)'
;MLNTAIFFLKISVILIFCSCFLFAQNFSGILEMKMTEYDAEKLYTLFPELKKWGGGSKSADKILAFSSRELRERAEKLGQIPEQSTIKMQFAENMFRVDFPQMGTDISMIQNLSTNKMYNVQWEKQLYTEIDLGRVAQMQKGVRNHYQNPPNPFAYLDTLPPEKRAELLQKLPPETLKKLKENRGPFPLPQTPATKRPHKIIKTGRKAKVHGYTCEEYRINRIDQSLSVWVAPAPAGLLRALKNMSQNFEQFGGDDGMNGIWEVAPNHMPVLAKEFQLQKGLNPHLVITQMMALKQQPIPVKNFKIPAHFKKATMLEMMNLGRGKSPF
;
A
#
# COMPACT_ATOMS: atom_id res chain seq x y z
N MET A 1 -17.19 -2.89 6.24
CA MET A 1 -16.23 -4.00 6.42
C MET A 1 -15.34 -4.09 5.16
N LEU A 2 -14.37 -4.99 5.12
CA LEU A 2 -13.38 -5.18 4.02
C LEU A 2 -14.05 -5.23 2.63
N ASN A 3 -13.50 -4.75 1.51
CA ASN A 3 -12.12 -4.57 0.99
C ASN A 3 -11.54 -5.82 0.27
N THR A 4 -10.67 -5.61 -0.74
CA THR A 4 -10.16 -6.53 -1.81
C THR A 4 -11.22 -6.93 -2.87
N ALA A 5 -10.94 -7.18 -4.17
CA ALA A 5 -9.68 -7.33 -4.95
C ALA A 5 -9.93 -7.18 -6.50
N ILE A 6 -9.15 -7.74 -7.46
CA ILE A 6 -8.05 -7.08 -8.24
C ILE A 6 -8.40 -7.03 -9.76
N PHE A 7 -7.42 -6.78 -10.66
CA PHE A 7 -7.49 -6.76 -12.15
C PHE A 7 -7.02 -8.10 -12.82
N PHE A 8 -7.09 -8.26 -14.16
CA PHE A 8 -6.52 -9.40 -14.95
C PHE A 8 -5.86 -8.85 -16.26
N LEU A 9 -4.56 -9.11 -16.56
CA LEU A 9 -3.96 -10.07 -17.55
C LEU A 9 -3.96 -9.58 -19.05
N LYS A 10 -3.22 -10.12 -20.07
CA LYS A 10 -2.41 -11.35 -20.26
C LYS A 10 -1.33 -11.26 -21.41
N ILE A 11 -0.03 -11.36 -21.07
CA ILE A 11 1.10 -12.14 -21.66
C ILE A 11 1.37 -12.17 -23.21
N SER A 12 2.63 -11.89 -23.62
CA SER A 12 3.54 -12.58 -24.62
C SER A 12 4.74 -11.64 -24.96
N VAL A 13 5.95 -11.99 -25.45
CA VAL A 13 6.58 -13.17 -26.12
C VAL A 13 7.97 -13.47 -25.46
N ILE A 14 8.64 -14.58 -25.81
CA ILE A 14 9.91 -15.08 -25.22
C ILE A 14 11.04 -15.21 -26.28
N LEU A 15 12.30 -15.14 -25.81
CA LEU A 15 13.58 -15.51 -26.48
C LEU A 15 14.11 -14.65 -27.67
N ILE A 16 14.91 -13.63 -27.35
CA ILE A 16 16.25 -13.41 -27.96
C ILE A 16 17.23 -13.02 -26.81
N PHE A 17 18.51 -13.38 -26.92
CA PHE A 17 19.62 -13.09 -25.98
C PHE A 17 19.60 -13.75 -24.59
N CYS A 18 19.89 -15.06 -24.54
CA CYS A 18 20.24 -15.78 -23.31
C CYS A 18 21.62 -15.42 -22.71
N SER A 19 22.48 -14.64 -23.37
CA SER A 19 23.83 -14.29 -22.88
C SER A 19 23.86 -13.15 -21.85
N CYS A 20 22.77 -12.41 -21.65
CA CYS A 20 22.66 -11.40 -20.58
C CYS A 20 22.05 -11.96 -19.27
N PHE A 21 21.59 -13.21 -19.25
CA PHE A 21 20.80 -13.78 -18.14
C PHE A 21 21.61 -14.27 -16.93
N LEU A 22 22.94 -14.27 -17.00
CA LEU A 22 23.83 -14.67 -15.89
C LEU A 22 24.35 -13.48 -15.06
N PHE A 23 24.36 -12.25 -15.59
CA PHE A 23 24.85 -11.05 -14.89
C PHE A 23 23.74 -10.16 -14.29
N ALA A 24 22.48 -10.58 -14.42
CA ALA A 24 21.30 -9.87 -13.89
C ALA A 24 20.53 -10.69 -12.83
N GLN A 25 21.24 -11.55 -12.11
CA GLN A 25 20.68 -12.38 -11.04
C GLN A 25 20.80 -11.67 -9.68
N ASN A 26 19.67 -11.52 -9.00
CA ASN A 26 19.53 -11.18 -7.58
C ASN A 26 20.27 -9.91 -7.09
N PHE A 27 19.57 -8.77 -7.06
CA PHE A 27 20.02 -7.66 -6.22
C PHE A 27 20.01 -8.09 -4.75
N SER A 28 21.17 -8.00 -4.10
CA SER A 28 21.31 -8.16 -2.66
C SER A 28 21.90 -6.90 -2.04
N GLY A 29 21.32 -6.46 -0.94
CA GLY A 29 21.70 -5.22 -0.29
C GLY A 29 20.71 -4.76 0.77
N ILE A 30 21.00 -3.59 1.33
CA ILE A 30 20.17 -2.90 2.32
C ILE A 30 19.76 -1.53 1.76
N LEU A 31 18.47 -1.25 1.81
CA LEU A 31 17.88 0.07 1.59
C LEU A 31 17.37 0.57 2.96
N GLU A 32 17.97 1.64 3.47
CA GLU A 32 17.56 2.29 4.71
C GLU A 32 16.76 3.54 4.34
N MET A 33 15.51 3.60 4.79
CA MET A 33 14.61 4.73 4.60
C MET A 33 14.21 5.33 5.95
N LYS A 34 13.93 6.62 5.95
CA LYS A 34 13.34 7.34 7.07
C LYS A 34 11.93 7.76 6.70
N MET A 35 10.97 7.42 7.54
CA MET A 35 9.61 7.95 7.49
C MET A 35 9.47 9.06 8.54
N THR A 36 8.64 10.06 8.27
CA THR A 36 8.37 11.17 9.17
C THR A 36 6.92 11.60 9.00
N GLU A 37 6.17 11.60 10.10
CA GLU A 37 4.71 11.77 10.10
C GLU A 37 4.31 13.05 10.81
N TYR A 38 3.30 13.73 10.25
CA TYR A 38 2.65 14.91 10.81
C TYR A 38 1.14 14.68 10.76
N ASP A 39 0.54 14.44 11.93
CA ASP A 39 -0.90 14.43 12.13
C ASP A 39 -1.54 15.82 11.95
N ALA A 40 -2.86 15.89 12.08
CA ALA A 40 -3.62 17.11 11.90
C ALA A 40 -3.33 18.21 12.94
N GLU A 41 -3.02 17.87 14.19
CA GLU A 41 -2.68 18.87 15.21
C GLU A 41 -1.34 19.52 14.87
N LYS A 42 -0.32 18.69 14.57
CA LYS A 42 0.98 19.13 14.07
C LYS A 42 0.82 19.98 12.80
N LEU A 43 0.01 19.54 11.82
CA LEU A 43 -0.22 20.26 10.56
C LEU A 43 -1.02 21.57 10.71
N TYR A 44 -2.07 21.61 11.52
CA TYR A 44 -2.82 22.84 11.79
C TYR A 44 -2.02 23.84 12.63
N THR A 45 -1.02 23.38 13.39
CA THR A 45 -0.08 24.23 14.12
C THR A 45 0.99 24.82 13.19
N LEU A 46 1.51 24.00 12.25
CA LEU A 46 2.46 24.41 11.21
C LEU A 46 1.87 25.35 10.14
N PHE A 47 0.58 25.18 9.85
CA PHE A 47 -0.17 25.90 8.81
C PHE A 47 -1.60 26.21 9.29
N PRO A 48 -1.81 27.18 10.22
CA PRO A 48 -3.13 27.56 10.70
C PRO A 48 -4.12 27.94 9.59
N GLU A 49 -3.60 28.42 8.47
CA GLU A 49 -4.34 28.76 7.26
C GLU A 49 -4.91 27.55 6.50
N LEU A 50 -4.53 26.31 6.81
CA LEU A 50 -5.17 25.10 6.27
C LEU A 50 -6.68 25.08 6.55
N LYS A 51 -7.10 25.59 7.71
CA LYS A 51 -8.52 25.74 8.08
C LYS A 51 -9.26 26.73 7.16
N LYS A 52 -8.53 27.62 6.47
CA LYS A 52 -9.05 28.64 5.54
C LYS A 52 -8.91 28.27 4.06
N TRP A 53 -7.95 27.42 3.68
CA TRP A 53 -7.70 27.06 2.27
C TRP A 53 -8.79 26.16 1.67
N GLY A 54 -9.63 25.55 2.51
CA GLY A 54 -10.64 24.57 2.08
C GLY A 54 -10.05 23.19 1.83
N GLY A 55 -10.92 22.18 1.81
CA GLY A 55 -10.50 20.81 1.54
C GLY A 55 -10.16 20.58 0.06
N GLY A 56 -9.13 19.78 -0.21
CA GLY A 56 -8.76 19.30 -1.54
C GLY A 56 -7.33 19.66 -1.98
N SER A 57 -7.05 19.42 -3.27
CA SER A 57 -5.72 19.49 -3.87
C SER A 57 -5.02 20.84 -3.74
N LYS A 58 -5.74 21.98 -3.77
CA LYS A 58 -5.15 23.32 -3.60
C LYS A 58 -4.42 23.50 -2.26
N SER A 59 -4.84 22.78 -1.23
CA SER A 59 -4.18 22.78 0.09
C SER A 59 -2.99 21.83 0.11
N ALA A 60 -3.15 20.67 -0.54
CA ALA A 60 -2.10 19.67 -0.68
C ALA A 60 -0.88 20.20 -1.46
N ASP A 61 -1.09 20.84 -2.62
CA ASP A 61 0.01 21.33 -3.45
C ASP A 61 0.89 22.36 -2.73
N LYS A 62 0.31 23.18 -1.86
CA LYS A 62 1.03 24.13 -1.00
C LYS A 62 1.89 23.42 0.05
N ILE A 63 1.32 22.48 0.82
CA ILE A 63 2.10 21.69 1.80
C ILE A 63 3.25 20.94 1.11
N LEU A 64 2.93 20.25 0.02
CA LEU A 64 3.87 19.42 -0.74
C LEU A 64 4.96 20.25 -1.45
N ALA A 65 4.81 21.58 -1.54
CA ALA A 65 5.84 22.48 -2.07
C ALA A 65 6.99 22.71 -1.08
N PHE A 66 6.72 22.84 0.22
CA PHE A 66 7.76 23.01 1.24
C PHE A 66 8.70 21.81 1.29
N SER A 67 10.01 22.04 1.40
CA SER A 67 10.98 20.97 1.58
C SER A 67 10.81 20.27 2.93
N SER A 68 11.27 19.02 3.04
CA SER A 68 11.28 18.27 4.30
C SER A 68 12.11 18.96 5.39
N ARG A 69 13.06 19.83 4.98
CA ARG A 69 13.85 20.68 5.87
C ARG A 69 13.01 21.82 6.44
N GLU A 70 12.32 22.59 5.60
CA GLU A 70 11.46 23.71 6.05
C GLU A 70 10.31 23.22 6.94
N LEU A 71 9.72 22.07 6.61
CA LEU A 71 8.67 21.44 7.43
C LEU A 71 9.19 21.09 8.83
N ARG A 72 10.39 20.49 8.91
CA ARG A 72 11.06 20.18 10.18
C ARG A 72 11.44 21.44 10.96
N GLU A 73 12.09 22.41 10.31
CA GLU A 73 12.53 23.66 10.96
C GLU A 73 11.35 24.50 11.48
N ARG A 74 10.19 24.44 10.82
CA ARG A 74 8.94 25.05 11.34
C ARG A 74 8.42 24.29 12.56
N ALA A 75 8.48 22.96 12.57
CA ALA A 75 7.99 22.13 13.67
C ALA A 75 8.85 22.34 14.93
N GLU A 76 10.17 22.27 14.78
CA GLU A 76 11.14 22.48 15.87
C GLU A 76 11.00 23.88 16.50
N LYS A 77 10.74 24.93 15.69
CA LYS A 77 10.46 26.29 16.18
C LYS A 77 9.16 26.43 16.97
N LEU A 78 8.24 25.47 16.86
CA LEU A 78 6.94 25.43 17.53
C LEU A 78 6.91 24.38 18.66
N GLY A 79 8.07 23.83 19.05
CA GLY A 79 8.17 22.76 20.05
C GLY A 79 7.65 21.40 19.58
N GLN A 80 7.24 21.29 18.32
CA GLN A 80 6.66 20.09 17.72
C GLN A 80 7.76 19.23 17.12
N ILE A 81 8.09 18.11 17.74
CA ILE A 81 8.98 17.11 17.15
C ILE A 81 8.10 16.14 16.34
N PRO A 82 8.22 16.08 15.01
CA PRO A 82 7.44 15.14 14.21
C PRO A 82 7.98 13.72 14.44
N GLU A 83 7.05 12.75 14.48
CA GLU A 83 7.38 11.35 14.73
C GLU A 83 8.21 10.79 13.58
N GLN A 84 9.25 10.01 13.92
CA GLN A 84 10.28 9.58 12.99
C GLN A 84 10.58 8.10 13.20
N SER A 85 10.45 7.32 12.15
CA SER A 85 10.74 5.88 12.13
C SER A 85 11.74 5.56 11.03
N THR A 86 12.57 4.54 11.27
CA THR A 86 13.49 4.01 10.25
C THR A 86 12.90 2.71 9.72
N ILE A 87 12.74 2.63 8.40
CA ILE A 87 12.31 1.43 7.69
C ILE A 87 13.55 0.85 7.01
N LYS A 88 13.90 -0.41 7.30
CA LYS A 88 15.09 -1.07 6.76
C LYS A 88 14.67 -2.26 5.90
N MET A 89 14.91 -2.14 4.60
CA MET A 89 14.62 -3.17 3.61
C MET A 89 15.90 -3.94 3.28
N GLN A 90 15.90 -5.23 3.52
CA GLN A 90 17.00 -6.15 3.20
C GLN A 90 16.58 -7.05 2.03
N PHE A 91 17.43 -7.18 1.03
CA PHE A 91 17.17 -7.95 -0.19
C PHE A 91 18.19 -9.06 -0.39
N ALA A 92 17.74 -10.23 -0.85
CA ALA A 92 18.56 -11.36 -1.25
C ALA A 92 17.89 -12.12 -2.41
N GLU A 93 18.52 -13.19 -2.87
CA GLU A 93 17.92 -14.09 -3.85
C GLU A 93 16.54 -14.60 -3.36
N ASN A 94 15.51 -14.33 -4.17
CA ASN A 94 14.13 -14.73 -3.94
C ASN A 94 13.56 -14.37 -2.55
N MET A 95 14.19 -13.44 -1.81
CA MET A 95 13.81 -13.08 -0.45
C MET A 95 13.93 -11.58 -0.21
N PHE A 96 12.98 -11.02 0.53
CA PHE A 96 13.14 -9.69 1.11
C PHE A 96 12.60 -9.64 2.54
N ARG A 97 13.11 -8.68 3.32
CA ARG A 97 12.72 -8.43 4.70
C ARG A 97 12.57 -6.93 4.89
N VAL A 98 11.42 -6.47 5.36
CA VAL A 98 11.16 -5.08 5.72
C VAL A 98 11.05 -5.01 7.24
N ASP A 99 12.02 -4.38 7.87
CA ASP A 99 12.01 -4.05 9.30
C ASP A 99 11.38 -2.65 9.48
N PHE A 100 10.42 -2.52 10.38
CA PHE A 100 9.81 -1.24 10.76
C PHE A 100 9.26 -1.29 12.20
N PRO A 101 9.32 -0.19 12.96
CA PRO A 101 8.68 -0.11 14.26
C PRO A 101 7.17 0.05 14.09
N GLN A 102 6.38 -0.65 14.89
CA GLN A 102 4.93 -0.48 14.98
C GLN A 102 4.48 -0.54 16.44
N MET A 103 3.77 0.48 16.90
CA MET A 103 3.23 0.57 18.28
C MET A 103 4.29 0.35 19.37
N GLY A 104 5.49 0.89 19.16
CA GLY A 104 6.63 0.74 20.08
C GLY A 104 7.35 -0.62 20.01
N THR A 105 6.93 -1.53 19.13
CA THR A 105 7.55 -2.86 18.96
C THR A 105 8.24 -3.00 17.60
N ASP A 106 9.38 -3.69 17.55
CA ASP A 106 10.08 -4.01 16.31
C ASP A 106 9.38 -5.16 15.55
N ILE A 107 8.97 -4.88 14.31
CA ILE A 107 8.29 -5.85 13.42
C ILE A 107 9.10 -6.06 12.14
N SER A 108 9.19 -7.32 11.70
CA SER A 108 9.63 -7.65 10.34
C SER A 108 8.52 -8.27 9.52
N MET A 109 8.33 -7.78 8.30
CA MET A 109 7.69 -8.54 7.22
C MET A 109 8.76 -9.23 6.39
N ILE A 110 8.82 -10.56 6.45
CA ILE A 110 9.78 -11.38 5.69
C ILE A 110 9.00 -12.11 4.60
N GLN A 111 9.39 -11.96 3.33
CA GLN A 111 8.80 -12.70 2.21
C GLN A 111 9.83 -13.58 1.52
N ASN A 112 9.45 -14.82 1.22
CA ASN A 112 10.20 -15.76 0.40
C ASN A 112 9.35 -16.10 -0.85
N LEU A 113 9.84 -15.64 -2.00
CA LEU A 113 9.23 -15.78 -3.32
C LEU A 113 9.26 -17.23 -3.84
N SER A 114 10.31 -18.01 -3.55
CA SER A 114 10.39 -19.40 -4.04
C SER A 114 9.42 -20.33 -3.30
N THR A 115 9.12 -20.05 -2.04
CA THR A 115 8.06 -20.75 -1.29
C THR A 115 6.68 -20.11 -1.40
N ASN A 116 6.57 -18.95 -2.06
CA ASN A 116 5.36 -18.12 -2.13
C ASN A 116 4.71 -17.80 -0.75
N LYS A 117 5.56 -17.55 0.25
CA LYS A 117 5.15 -17.30 1.65
C LYS A 117 5.62 -15.94 2.13
N MET A 118 4.80 -15.31 2.97
CA MET A 118 5.15 -14.14 3.75
C MET A 118 4.96 -14.44 5.25
N TYR A 119 5.78 -13.83 6.09
CA TYR A 119 5.72 -13.92 7.54
C TYR A 119 5.72 -12.52 8.13
N ASN A 120 4.88 -12.27 9.14
CA ASN A 120 4.96 -11.08 9.98
C ASN A 120 5.47 -11.53 11.36
N VAL A 121 6.58 -10.95 11.81
CA VAL A 121 7.34 -11.38 12.98
C VAL A 121 7.40 -10.23 13.99
N GLN A 122 6.91 -10.45 15.21
CA GLN A 122 7.05 -9.54 16.35
C GLN A 122 8.19 -10.06 17.24
N TRP A 123 9.36 -9.43 17.20
CA TRP A 123 10.58 -9.98 17.79
C TRP A 123 10.53 -10.07 19.31
N GLU A 124 10.09 -9.00 19.98
CA GLU A 124 9.98 -8.92 21.44
C GLU A 124 9.02 -9.97 22.02
N LYS A 125 7.89 -10.20 21.34
CA LYS A 125 6.87 -11.17 21.78
C LYS A 125 7.21 -12.61 21.35
N GLN A 126 8.26 -12.80 20.56
CA GLN A 126 8.67 -14.08 19.96
C GLN A 126 7.52 -14.76 19.18
N LEU A 127 6.70 -13.97 18.48
CA LEU A 127 5.55 -14.44 17.72
C LEU A 127 5.74 -14.24 16.21
N TYR A 128 5.13 -15.10 15.42
CA TYR A 128 4.97 -14.87 13.98
C TYR A 128 3.65 -15.39 13.42
N THR A 129 3.11 -14.72 12.41
CA THR A 129 2.13 -15.32 11.48
C THR A 129 2.83 -15.80 10.21
N GLU A 130 2.25 -16.82 9.59
CA GLU A 130 2.60 -17.29 8.24
C GLU A 130 1.41 -17.05 7.31
N ILE A 131 1.69 -16.50 6.14
CA ILE A 131 0.71 -16.13 5.11
C ILE A 131 1.11 -16.82 3.81
N ASP A 132 0.23 -17.68 3.31
CA ASP A 132 0.33 -18.27 1.97
C ASP A 132 -0.20 -17.26 0.94
N LEU A 133 0.68 -16.74 0.08
CA LEU A 133 0.33 -15.71 -0.90
C LEU A 133 -0.52 -16.26 -2.04
N GLY A 134 -0.38 -17.55 -2.37
CA GLY A 134 -1.22 -18.24 -3.34
C GLY A 134 -2.66 -18.34 -2.84
N ARG A 135 -2.84 -18.67 -1.56
CA ARG A 135 -4.15 -18.67 -0.90
C ARG A 135 -4.74 -17.25 -0.82
N VAL A 136 -3.94 -16.23 -0.51
CA VAL A 136 -4.39 -14.82 -0.54
C VAL A 136 -4.86 -14.43 -1.94
N ALA A 137 -4.08 -14.69 -2.99
CA ALA A 137 -4.45 -14.40 -4.37
C ALA A 137 -5.72 -15.17 -4.83
N GLN A 138 -5.90 -16.42 -4.38
CA GLN A 138 -7.12 -17.19 -4.61
C GLN A 138 -8.34 -16.59 -3.89
N MET A 139 -8.21 -16.24 -2.60
CA MET A 139 -9.26 -15.59 -1.81
C MET A 139 -9.66 -14.26 -2.45
N GLN A 140 -8.68 -13.42 -2.80
CA GLN A 140 -8.87 -12.17 -3.52
C GLN A 140 -9.58 -12.37 -4.86
N LYS A 141 -9.21 -13.39 -5.66
CA LYS A 141 -9.92 -13.74 -6.90
C LYS A 141 -11.37 -14.12 -6.62
N GLY A 142 -11.65 -14.90 -5.58
CA GLY A 142 -13.02 -15.26 -5.16
C GLY A 142 -13.85 -14.04 -4.77
N VAL A 143 -13.30 -13.18 -3.90
CA VAL A 143 -13.96 -11.93 -3.43
C VAL A 143 -14.24 -10.98 -4.61
N ARG A 144 -13.27 -10.79 -5.52
CA ARG A 144 -13.47 -10.02 -6.76
C ARG A 144 -14.58 -10.61 -7.63
N ASN A 145 -14.55 -11.93 -7.87
CA ASN A 145 -15.57 -12.60 -8.68
C ASN A 145 -16.97 -12.41 -8.07
N HIS A 146 -17.08 -12.46 -6.74
CA HIS A 146 -18.32 -12.19 -5.99
C HIS A 146 -18.76 -10.72 -6.08
N TYR A 147 -17.86 -9.73 -6.06
CA TYR A 147 -18.26 -8.33 -6.25
C TYR A 147 -18.59 -7.97 -7.72
N GLN A 148 -17.96 -8.62 -8.69
CA GLN A 148 -18.25 -8.43 -10.11
C GLN A 148 -19.51 -9.18 -10.57
N ASN A 149 -19.81 -10.31 -9.92
CA ASN A 149 -20.98 -11.14 -10.17
C ASN A 149 -21.66 -11.43 -8.82
N PRO A 150 -22.29 -10.41 -8.18
CA PRO A 150 -22.97 -10.61 -6.90
C PRO A 150 -24.03 -11.71 -7.08
N PRO A 151 -24.03 -12.76 -6.25
CA PRO A 151 -25.04 -13.80 -6.34
C PRO A 151 -26.40 -13.13 -6.13
N ASN A 152 -27.27 -13.21 -7.13
CA ASN A 152 -28.61 -12.62 -7.07
C ASN A 152 -29.30 -13.12 -5.78
N PRO A 153 -29.59 -12.25 -4.80
CA PRO A 153 -30.14 -12.68 -3.51
C PRO A 153 -31.56 -13.25 -3.65
N PHE A 154 -32.16 -13.10 -4.83
CA PHE A 154 -33.47 -13.63 -5.20
C PHE A 154 -33.39 -14.85 -6.13
N ALA A 155 -32.21 -15.39 -6.45
CA ALA A 155 -32.05 -16.56 -7.33
C ALA A 155 -32.83 -17.79 -6.86
N TYR A 156 -33.04 -17.93 -5.54
CA TYR A 156 -33.87 -19.00 -4.99
C TYR A 156 -35.34 -18.87 -5.43
N LEU A 157 -35.86 -17.67 -5.71
CA LEU A 157 -37.22 -17.48 -6.23
C LEU A 157 -37.39 -18.01 -7.66
N ASP A 158 -36.31 -18.18 -8.42
CA ASP A 158 -36.31 -18.84 -9.73
C ASP A 158 -36.29 -20.38 -9.62
N THR A 159 -35.98 -20.92 -8.43
CA THR A 159 -36.04 -22.38 -8.14
C THR A 159 -37.36 -22.84 -7.51
N LEU A 160 -38.31 -21.92 -7.27
CA LEU A 160 -39.61 -22.24 -6.66
C LEU A 160 -40.70 -22.52 -7.71
N PRO A 161 -41.67 -23.41 -7.41
CA PRO A 161 -42.89 -23.54 -8.20
C PRO A 161 -43.62 -22.19 -8.37
N PRO A 162 -44.25 -21.92 -9.53
CA PRO A 162 -44.82 -20.60 -9.85
C PRO A 162 -45.76 -20.02 -8.79
N GLU A 163 -46.59 -20.87 -8.18
CA GLU A 163 -47.55 -20.47 -7.14
C GLU A 163 -46.85 -20.00 -5.86
N LYS A 164 -45.88 -20.77 -5.35
CA LYS A 164 -45.07 -20.39 -4.17
C LYS A 164 -44.22 -19.15 -4.43
N ARG A 165 -43.76 -18.97 -5.67
CA ARG A 165 -43.07 -17.75 -6.11
C ARG A 165 -44.03 -16.54 -6.06
N ALA A 166 -45.25 -16.67 -6.56
CA ALA A 166 -46.24 -15.60 -6.54
C ALA A 166 -46.66 -15.24 -5.10
N GLU A 167 -46.91 -16.24 -4.25
CA GLU A 167 -47.23 -16.07 -2.83
C GLU A 167 -46.14 -15.31 -2.07
N LEU A 168 -44.87 -15.70 -2.24
CA LEU A 168 -43.75 -15.01 -1.60
C LEU A 168 -43.58 -13.59 -2.13
N LEU A 169 -43.73 -13.36 -3.43
CA LEU A 169 -43.67 -12.01 -4.01
C LEU A 169 -44.77 -11.08 -3.46
N GLN A 170 -45.98 -11.59 -3.20
CA GLN A 170 -47.04 -10.82 -2.55
C GLN A 170 -46.74 -10.49 -1.08
N LYS A 171 -45.97 -11.35 -0.39
CA LYS A 171 -45.58 -11.18 1.03
C LYS A 171 -44.32 -10.32 1.24
N LEU A 172 -43.63 -9.90 0.18
CA LEU A 172 -42.45 -9.03 0.30
C LEU A 172 -42.85 -7.57 0.55
N PRO A 173 -42.16 -6.84 1.46
CA PRO A 173 -42.37 -5.41 1.66
C PRO A 173 -42.24 -4.59 0.36
N PRO A 174 -42.99 -3.48 0.20
CA PRO A 174 -42.92 -2.64 -1.00
C PRO A 174 -41.51 -2.18 -1.37
N GLU A 175 -40.68 -1.85 -0.38
CA GLU A 175 -39.26 -1.55 -0.60
C GLU A 175 -38.47 -2.74 -1.15
N THR A 176 -38.72 -3.94 -0.64
CA THR A 176 -38.06 -5.16 -1.09
C THR A 176 -38.50 -5.51 -2.51
N LEU A 177 -39.79 -5.33 -2.85
CA LEU A 177 -40.31 -5.46 -4.22
C LEU A 177 -39.73 -4.41 -5.18
N LYS A 178 -39.59 -3.16 -4.74
CA LYS A 178 -38.90 -2.12 -5.50
C LYS A 178 -37.44 -2.52 -5.76
N LYS A 179 -36.71 -2.93 -4.71
CA LYS A 179 -35.35 -3.48 -4.79
C LYS A 179 -35.28 -4.75 -5.65
N LEU A 180 -36.33 -5.57 -5.76
CA LEU A 180 -36.37 -6.77 -6.62
C LEU A 180 -36.52 -6.42 -8.11
N LYS A 181 -37.23 -5.32 -8.41
CA LYS A 181 -37.35 -4.77 -9.78
C LYS A 181 -36.08 -4.01 -10.19
N GLU A 182 -35.47 -3.26 -9.26
CA GLU A 182 -34.26 -2.45 -9.49
C GLU A 182 -32.99 -3.32 -9.54
N ASN A 183 -32.83 -4.31 -8.65
CA ASN A 183 -31.70 -5.26 -8.66
C ASN A 183 -31.77 -6.33 -9.77
N ARG A 184 -32.47 -6.05 -10.88
CA ARG A 184 -32.14 -6.64 -12.18
C ARG A 184 -30.92 -5.95 -12.82
N GLY A 185 -30.57 -4.74 -12.37
CA GLY A 185 -29.22 -4.20 -12.50
C GLY A 185 -28.31 -4.59 -11.31
N PRO A 186 -26.99 -4.37 -11.39
CA PRO A 186 -26.09 -4.62 -10.27
C PRO A 186 -26.40 -3.68 -9.08
N PHE A 187 -26.30 -4.22 -7.87
CA PHE A 187 -26.42 -3.45 -6.63
C PHE A 187 -25.47 -2.23 -6.64
N PRO A 188 -25.87 -1.06 -6.10
CA PRO A 188 -24.96 0.07 -5.91
C PRO A 188 -23.81 -0.34 -4.98
N LEU A 189 -22.61 -0.42 -5.55
CA LEU A 189 -21.45 -1.07 -4.94
C LEU A 189 -21.02 -0.36 -3.64
N PRO A 190 -20.85 -1.06 -2.49
CA PRO A 190 -19.83 -0.64 -1.54
C PRO A 190 -18.50 -0.68 -2.29
N GLN A 191 -17.81 0.47 -2.33
CA GLN A 191 -16.80 0.77 -3.37
C GLN A 191 -15.85 -0.40 -3.64
N THR A 192 -15.92 -0.96 -4.85
CA THR A 192 -14.93 -1.93 -5.31
C THR A 192 -13.53 -1.32 -5.20
N PRO A 193 -12.56 -2.03 -4.62
CA PRO A 193 -11.21 -1.52 -4.46
C PRO A 193 -10.59 -1.34 -5.84
N ALA A 194 -10.31 -0.09 -6.18
CA ALA A 194 -9.79 0.34 -7.47
C ALA A 194 -10.49 -0.32 -8.68
N THR A 195 -11.72 0.12 -8.98
CA THR A 195 -11.93 0.58 -10.36
C THR A 195 -10.83 1.61 -10.62
N LYS A 196 -9.76 1.21 -11.31
CA LYS A 196 -8.48 1.95 -11.45
C LYS A 196 -8.76 3.44 -11.62
N ARG A 197 -8.68 4.20 -10.52
CA ARG A 197 -8.97 5.64 -10.55
C ARG A 197 -7.85 6.24 -11.39
N PRO A 198 -8.13 7.05 -12.43
CA PRO A 198 -7.10 7.52 -13.33
C PRO A 198 -6.18 8.49 -12.58
N HIS A 199 -5.13 7.94 -11.98
CA HIS A 199 -4.11 8.67 -11.24
C HIS A 199 -3.46 9.64 -12.22
N LYS A 200 -3.76 10.94 -12.10
CA LYS A 200 -3.15 11.92 -13.00
C LYS A 200 -1.72 12.16 -12.54
N ILE A 201 -0.81 11.36 -13.09
CA ILE A 201 0.62 11.49 -12.84
C ILE A 201 1.20 12.54 -13.79
N ILE A 202 1.81 13.57 -13.23
CA ILE A 202 2.31 14.74 -13.95
C ILE A 202 3.81 14.84 -13.69
N LYS A 203 4.61 14.69 -14.74
CA LYS A 203 6.03 15.04 -14.68
C LYS A 203 6.14 16.57 -14.58
N THR A 204 6.73 17.08 -13.50
CA THR A 204 6.71 18.54 -13.22
C THR A 204 7.79 19.33 -13.95
N GLY A 205 8.78 18.64 -14.53
CA GLY A 205 10.01 19.26 -15.05
C GLY A 205 11.00 19.71 -13.98
N ARG A 206 10.62 19.77 -12.69
CA ARG A 206 11.52 20.15 -11.59
C ARG A 206 12.59 19.07 -11.37
N LYS A 207 13.84 19.52 -11.22
CA LYS A 207 15.00 18.68 -10.91
C LYS A 207 15.71 19.23 -9.68
N ALA A 208 16.26 18.35 -8.84
CA ALA A 208 17.02 18.72 -7.65
C ALA A 208 18.02 17.62 -7.27
N LYS A 209 19.02 17.97 -6.44
CA LYS A 209 19.79 16.96 -5.69
C LYS A 209 19.05 16.64 -4.38
N VAL A 210 18.64 15.40 -4.21
CA VAL A 210 18.02 14.90 -2.97
C VAL A 210 18.92 13.80 -2.41
N HIS A 211 19.46 13.99 -1.21
CA HIS A 211 20.37 13.04 -0.55
C HIS A 211 21.53 12.54 -1.44
N GLY A 212 22.08 13.45 -2.25
CA GLY A 212 23.17 13.18 -3.21
C GLY A 212 22.69 12.78 -4.61
N TYR A 213 21.48 12.22 -4.76
CA TYR A 213 20.94 11.75 -6.02
C TYR A 213 20.36 12.91 -6.86
N THR A 214 20.71 12.98 -8.14
CA THR A 214 20.02 13.84 -9.11
C THR A 214 18.63 13.26 -9.40
N CYS A 215 17.59 13.95 -8.93
CA CYS A 215 16.20 13.52 -8.99
C CYS A 215 15.36 14.41 -9.90
N GLU A 216 14.29 13.85 -10.46
CA GLU A 216 13.20 14.58 -11.12
C GLU A 216 11.90 14.37 -10.33
N GLU A 217 11.04 15.40 -10.22
CA GLU A 217 9.78 15.30 -9.47
C GLU A 217 8.58 14.97 -10.38
N TYR A 218 7.82 13.98 -9.94
CA TYR A 218 6.49 13.63 -10.43
C TYR A 218 5.44 13.98 -9.36
N ARG A 219 4.29 14.49 -9.78
CA ARG A 219 3.10 14.73 -8.94
C ARG A 219 2.04 13.69 -9.25
N ILE A 220 1.42 13.11 -8.23
CA ILE A 220 0.26 12.22 -8.37
C ILE A 220 -0.91 12.89 -7.67
N ASN A 221 -2.04 13.04 -8.36
CA ASN A 221 -3.27 13.56 -7.75
C ASN A 221 -4.39 12.52 -7.82
N ARG A 222 -5.02 12.30 -6.67
CA ARG A 222 -6.16 11.38 -6.43
C ARG A 222 -7.33 12.17 -5.85
N ILE A 223 -8.43 11.49 -5.53
CA ILE A 223 -9.67 12.13 -5.03
C ILE A 223 -9.47 12.72 -3.62
N ASP A 224 -8.64 12.06 -2.82
CA ASP A 224 -8.51 12.21 -1.37
C ASP A 224 -7.05 12.29 -0.90
N GLN A 225 -6.09 12.33 -1.83
CA GLN A 225 -4.66 12.26 -1.56
C GLN A 225 -3.87 12.91 -2.71
N SER A 226 -2.74 13.55 -2.38
CA SER A 226 -1.77 14.05 -3.35
C SER A 226 -0.36 13.62 -2.97
N LEU A 227 0.47 13.27 -3.95
CA LEU A 227 1.86 12.87 -3.74
C LEU A 227 2.84 13.74 -4.54
N SER A 228 3.96 14.05 -3.92
CA SER A 228 5.19 14.58 -4.53
C SER A 228 6.24 13.46 -4.46
N VAL A 229 6.64 12.91 -5.60
CA VAL A 229 7.62 11.80 -5.66
C VAL A 229 8.82 12.23 -6.48
N TRP A 230 9.96 12.32 -5.82
CA TRP A 230 11.27 12.61 -6.41
C TRP A 230 11.97 11.29 -6.71
N VAL A 231 12.26 11.07 -8.00
CA VAL A 231 12.82 9.80 -8.49
C VAL A 231 14.19 10.01 -9.14
N ALA A 232 15.11 9.07 -8.92
CA ALA A 232 16.44 9.03 -9.53
C ALA A 232 16.67 7.70 -10.26
N PRO A 233 17.59 7.59 -11.23
CA PRO A 233 17.90 6.33 -11.91
C PRO A 233 18.21 5.20 -10.91
N ALA A 234 17.57 4.05 -11.07
CA ALA A 234 17.74 2.91 -10.17
C ALA A 234 18.96 2.06 -10.56
N PRO A 235 19.78 1.60 -9.60
CA PRO A 235 20.77 0.56 -9.85
C PRO A 235 20.15 -0.73 -10.40
N ALA A 236 20.93 -1.46 -11.19
CA ALA A 236 20.51 -2.72 -11.78
C ALA A 236 20.02 -3.71 -10.71
N GLY A 237 18.94 -4.44 -11.02
CA GLY A 237 18.34 -5.42 -10.12
C GLY A 237 17.46 -4.83 -9.00
N LEU A 238 17.83 -3.72 -8.34
CA LEU A 238 17.02 -3.12 -7.26
C LEU A 238 15.60 -2.80 -7.74
N LEU A 239 15.48 -2.22 -8.93
CA LEU A 239 14.21 -1.94 -9.60
C LEU A 239 13.31 -3.19 -9.72
N ARG A 240 13.89 -4.36 -10.00
CA ARG A 240 13.14 -5.63 -10.07
C ARG A 240 12.69 -6.07 -8.68
N ALA A 241 13.56 -5.95 -7.67
CA ALA A 241 13.21 -6.27 -6.28
C ALA A 241 12.06 -5.37 -5.76
N LEU A 242 12.13 -4.05 -6.01
CA LEU A 242 11.09 -3.09 -5.64
C LEU A 242 9.76 -3.33 -6.38
N LYS A 243 9.79 -3.65 -7.68
CA LYS A 243 8.58 -4.01 -8.44
C LYS A 243 7.96 -5.31 -7.95
N ASN A 244 8.75 -6.36 -7.74
CA ASN A 244 8.29 -7.63 -7.17
C ASN A 244 7.68 -7.43 -5.77
N MET A 245 8.31 -6.61 -4.92
CA MET A 245 7.76 -6.25 -3.61
C MET A 245 6.41 -5.53 -3.75
N SER A 246 6.33 -4.48 -4.58
CA SER A 246 5.13 -3.68 -4.80
C SER A 246 3.94 -4.51 -5.30
N GLN A 247 4.17 -5.39 -6.28
CA GLN A 247 3.15 -6.30 -6.84
C GLN A 247 2.63 -7.34 -5.83
N ASN A 248 3.39 -7.64 -4.77
CA ASN A 248 2.93 -8.49 -3.68
C ASN A 248 2.18 -7.68 -2.61
N PHE A 249 2.51 -6.41 -2.38
CA PHE A 249 1.69 -5.53 -1.54
C PHE A 249 0.32 -5.20 -2.16
N GLU A 250 0.20 -5.09 -3.48
CA GLU A 250 -1.12 -5.01 -4.17
C GLU A 250 -2.03 -6.21 -3.83
N GLN A 251 -1.47 -7.41 -3.67
CA GLN A 251 -2.20 -8.62 -3.29
C GLN A 251 -2.71 -8.62 -1.83
N PHE A 252 -2.42 -7.57 -1.05
CA PHE A 252 -3.05 -7.31 0.25
C PHE A 252 -4.10 -6.19 0.21
N GLY A 253 -4.39 -5.64 -0.98
CA GLY A 253 -5.16 -4.40 -1.12
C GLY A 253 -4.33 -3.16 -0.85
N GLY A 254 -3.00 -3.25 -1.00
CA GLY A 254 -2.09 -2.11 -0.99
C GLY A 254 -2.38 -1.15 -2.14
N ASP A 255 -2.12 0.12 -1.89
CA ASP A 255 -2.54 1.24 -2.72
C ASP A 255 -1.66 1.42 -3.98
N ASP A 256 -2.29 1.60 -5.15
CA ASP A 256 -1.68 1.51 -6.48
C ASP A 256 -0.79 2.71 -6.88
N GLY A 257 -0.53 3.65 -5.95
CA GLY A 257 0.18 4.91 -6.19
C GLY A 257 1.65 4.74 -6.58
N MET A 258 2.36 3.78 -5.95
CA MET A 258 3.76 3.49 -6.30
C MET A 258 3.88 2.77 -7.65
N ASN A 259 2.88 1.97 -8.03
CA ASN A 259 2.91 1.26 -9.31
C ASN A 259 2.68 2.19 -10.50
N GLY A 260 1.88 3.24 -10.34
CA GLY A 260 1.79 4.32 -11.32
C GLY A 260 3.13 5.03 -11.59
N ILE A 261 3.98 5.23 -10.57
CA ILE A 261 5.34 5.77 -10.75
C ILE A 261 6.22 4.80 -11.57
N TRP A 262 6.06 3.49 -11.39
CA TRP A 262 6.74 2.48 -12.19
C TRP A 262 6.28 2.44 -13.66
N GLU A 263 5.10 2.96 -13.99
CA GLU A 263 4.62 3.10 -15.38
C GLU A 263 5.25 4.33 -16.06
N VAL A 264 5.32 5.49 -15.39
CA VAL A 264 5.82 6.76 -15.98
C VAL A 264 7.32 7.02 -15.82
N ALA A 265 7.99 6.31 -14.91
CA ALA A 265 9.42 6.42 -14.65
C ALA A 265 10.05 5.00 -14.52
N PRO A 266 9.90 4.13 -15.54
CA PRO A 266 10.07 2.69 -15.38
C PRO A 266 11.46 2.21 -14.98
N ASN A 267 12.50 3.04 -15.13
CA ASN A 267 13.90 2.75 -14.78
C ASN A 267 14.43 3.56 -13.57
N HIS A 268 13.55 4.22 -12.82
CA HIS A 268 13.91 5.04 -11.67
C HIS A 268 13.51 4.38 -10.34
N MET A 269 13.98 4.92 -9.23
CA MET A 269 13.60 4.58 -7.85
C MET A 269 13.20 5.86 -7.09
N PRO A 270 12.27 5.79 -6.12
CA PRO A 270 11.94 6.91 -5.25
C PRO A 270 13.11 7.22 -4.30
N VAL A 271 13.46 8.50 -4.18
CA VAL A 271 14.46 9.00 -3.22
C VAL A 271 13.77 9.82 -2.12
N LEU A 272 12.68 10.51 -2.46
CA LEU A 272 11.82 11.24 -1.53
C LEU A 272 10.38 11.17 -2.03
N ALA A 273 9.49 10.58 -1.24
CA ALA A 273 8.05 10.70 -1.38
C ALA A 273 7.51 11.60 -0.26
N LYS A 274 6.58 12.48 -0.60
CA LYS A 274 5.69 13.15 0.36
C LYS A 274 4.26 12.84 -0.05
N GLU A 275 3.46 12.37 0.89
CA GLU A 275 2.07 11.98 0.68
C GLU A 275 1.20 12.80 1.64
N PHE A 276 0.30 13.61 1.09
CA PHE A 276 -0.67 14.35 1.86
C PHE A 276 -2.06 13.75 1.64
N GLN A 277 -2.64 13.19 2.71
CA GLN A 277 -4.00 12.67 2.74
C GLN A 277 -4.97 13.74 3.25
N LEU A 278 -6.13 13.85 2.60
CA LEU A 278 -7.24 14.70 3.03
C LEU A 278 -8.59 14.08 2.65
N GLN A 279 -8.91 12.93 3.23
CA GLN A 279 -10.25 12.35 3.13
C GLN A 279 -11.30 13.26 3.78
N LYS A 280 -12.44 13.42 3.10
CA LYS A 280 -13.56 14.25 3.58
C LYS A 280 -14.14 13.66 4.88
N GLY A 281 -13.86 14.32 6.00
CA GLY A 281 -14.28 13.87 7.33
C GLY A 281 -13.20 13.15 8.13
N LEU A 282 -11.99 12.97 7.59
CA LEU A 282 -10.80 12.63 8.36
C LEU A 282 -9.92 13.85 8.59
N ASN A 283 -9.06 13.73 9.61
CA ASN A 283 -8.00 14.67 9.93
C ASN A 283 -6.92 14.66 8.81
N PRO A 284 -6.37 15.83 8.40
CA PRO A 284 -5.24 15.88 7.48
C PRO A 284 -4.04 15.09 8.01
N HIS A 285 -3.33 14.41 7.11
CA HIS A 285 -2.11 13.66 7.43
C HIS A 285 -1.03 13.88 6.37
N LEU A 286 0.22 14.04 6.79
CA LEU A 286 1.38 14.16 5.90
C LEU A 286 2.45 13.12 6.28
N VAL A 287 2.69 12.18 5.37
CA VAL A 287 3.80 11.22 5.47
C VAL A 287 4.94 11.69 4.57
N ILE A 288 6.17 11.68 5.08
CA ILE A 288 7.39 11.94 4.31
C ILE A 288 8.30 10.72 4.41
N THR A 289 8.53 10.04 3.28
CA THR A 289 9.42 8.87 3.20
C THR A 289 10.65 9.21 2.38
N GLN A 290 11.83 9.05 2.96
CA GLN A 290 13.12 9.46 2.38
C GLN A 290 14.08 8.27 2.34
N MET A 291 14.73 8.02 1.20
CA MET A 291 15.87 7.09 1.16
C MET A 291 17.08 7.74 1.84
N MET A 292 17.60 7.11 2.89
CA MET A 292 18.75 7.60 3.64
C MET A 292 20.06 6.94 3.20
N ALA A 293 20.03 5.64 2.86
CA ALA A 293 21.17 4.93 2.31
C ALA A 293 20.75 3.73 1.45
N LEU A 294 21.58 3.40 0.47
CA LEU A 294 21.48 2.18 -0.34
C LEU A 294 22.86 1.52 -0.38
N LYS A 295 22.95 0.30 0.16
CA LYS A 295 24.20 -0.47 0.32
C LYS A 295 24.04 -1.79 -0.43
N GLN A 296 24.66 -1.93 -1.61
CA GLN A 296 24.67 -3.19 -2.35
C GLN A 296 25.72 -4.14 -1.73
N GLN A 297 25.27 -5.23 -1.13
CA GLN A 297 26.10 -6.18 -0.39
C GLN A 297 25.36 -7.52 -0.23
N PRO A 298 26.05 -8.68 -0.18
CA PRO A 298 25.41 -9.96 0.13
C PRO A 298 24.73 -9.94 1.50
N ILE A 299 23.45 -10.28 1.56
CA ILE A 299 22.70 -10.42 2.83
C ILE A 299 22.66 -11.90 3.25
N PRO A 300 23.16 -12.26 4.44
CA PRO A 300 23.14 -13.65 4.91
C PRO A 300 21.73 -14.23 5.00
N VAL A 301 21.53 -15.44 4.45
CA VAL A 301 20.24 -16.15 4.44
C VAL A 301 19.61 -16.28 5.83
N LYS A 302 20.43 -16.34 6.90
CA LYS A 302 19.96 -16.35 8.30
C LYS A 302 19.09 -15.14 8.67
N ASN A 303 19.26 -13.98 8.03
CA ASN A 303 18.47 -12.77 8.31
C ASN A 303 16.99 -12.93 7.94
N PHE A 304 16.67 -13.88 7.06
CA PHE A 304 15.31 -14.20 6.59
C PHE A 304 14.73 -15.46 7.27
N LYS A 305 15.44 -16.07 8.22
CA LYS A 305 14.95 -17.21 9.01
C LYS A 305 14.33 -16.74 10.32
N ILE A 306 13.15 -17.27 10.64
CA ILE A 306 12.53 -17.10 11.96
C ILE A 306 13.23 -18.04 12.95
N PRO A 307 13.57 -17.61 14.18
CA PRO A 307 14.16 -18.49 15.18
C PRO A 307 13.20 -19.62 15.58
N ALA A 308 13.71 -20.84 15.75
CA ALA A 308 12.88 -22.03 15.99
C ALA A 308 12.09 -22.03 17.32
N HIS A 309 12.41 -21.11 18.25
CA HIS A 309 11.67 -20.93 19.50
C HIS A 309 10.48 -19.97 19.38
N PHE A 310 10.31 -19.28 18.25
CA PHE A 310 9.17 -18.37 18.07
C PHE A 310 7.86 -19.14 17.90
N LYS A 311 6.81 -18.74 18.62
CA LYS A 311 5.48 -19.36 18.52
C LYS A 311 4.76 -18.86 17.26
N LYS A 312 4.27 -19.79 16.44
CA LYS A 312 3.33 -19.47 15.37
C LYS A 312 1.98 -19.05 15.95
N ALA A 313 1.52 -17.87 15.60
CA ALA A 313 0.23 -17.31 15.96
C ALA A 313 -0.73 -17.28 14.76
N THR A 314 -2.03 -17.18 15.03
CA THR A 314 -3.05 -16.83 14.04
C THR A 314 -3.07 -15.32 13.79
N MET A 315 -3.65 -14.91 12.66
CA MET A 315 -3.87 -13.47 12.38
C MET A 315 -4.78 -12.80 13.42
N LEU A 316 -5.74 -13.55 14.00
CA LEU A 316 -6.64 -13.05 15.03
C LEU A 316 -5.91 -12.78 16.35
N GLU A 317 -5.02 -13.69 16.78
CA GLU A 317 -4.15 -13.46 17.95
C GLU A 317 -3.28 -12.22 17.74
N MET A 318 -2.62 -12.08 16.58
CA MET A 318 -1.79 -10.89 16.27
C MET A 318 -2.60 -9.58 16.31
N MET A 319 -3.81 -9.55 15.73
CA MET A 319 -4.68 -8.37 15.76
C MET A 319 -5.16 -8.02 17.18
N ASN A 320 -5.45 -9.01 18.02
CA ASN A 320 -5.87 -8.79 19.40
C ASN A 320 -4.69 -8.33 20.29
N LEU A 321 -3.47 -8.81 20.03
CA LEU A 321 -2.24 -8.37 20.72
C LEU A 321 -1.80 -6.93 20.37
N GLY A 322 -2.40 -6.30 19.35
CA GLY A 322 -2.31 -4.87 19.08
C GLY A 322 -3.42 -4.03 19.75
N ARG A 323 -4.31 -4.67 20.53
CA ARG A 323 -5.40 -4.04 21.30
C ARG A 323 -5.24 -4.17 22.81
N GLY A 324 -4.07 -4.62 23.28
CA GLY A 324 -3.67 -4.42 24.67
C GLY A 324 -3.74 -2.93 24.99
N LYS A 325 -4.31 -2.56 26.15
CA LYS A 325 -4.69 -1.18 26.45
C LYS A 325 -3.54 -0.20 26.17
N SER A 326 -3.83 0.82 25.37
CA SER A 326 -3.06 2.07 25.41
C SER A 326 -3.04 2.57 26.87
N PRO A 327 -1.89 2.99 27.41
CA PRO A 327 -1.82 3.70 28.68
C PRO A 327 -2.19 5.19 28.55
N PHE A 328 -2.53 5.63 27.33
CA PHE A 328 -3.09 6.93 26.96
C PHE A 328 -4.54 6.76 26.48
#